data_AF-A0A2D2DDR9-F1
#
_entry.id   AF-A0A2D2DDR9-F1
#
_cell.length_a   1.000
_cell.length_b   1.000
_cell.length_c   1.000
_cell.angle_alpha   90.00
_cell.angle_beta   90.00
_cell.angle_gamma   90.00
#
_symmetry.space_group_name_H-M   'P 1'
#
loop_
_entity.id
_entity.type
_entity.pdbx_description
1 polymer ?
#
loop_
_entity_poly.entity_id
_entity_poly.type
_entity_poly.pdbx_seq_one_letter_code
_entity_poly.pdbx_strand_id
1 'polypeptide(L)'
;MNTPADLQAKVALLAQGFRTRLPARFEQMDAAYALCRSDMAERAHGQELYRLLHSLGGAAGTFGAAELGLAARRIEEKIKTQLAENDWTIENLDDIGADMAALRLMALSTPAA
;
A
#
# COMPACT_ATOMS: atom_id res chain seq x y z
N MET A 1 11.84 17.88 -29.25
CA MET A 1 12.75 17.06 -28.43
C MET A 1 12.36 17.29 -26.98
N ASN A 2 11.99 16.26 -26.21
CA ASN A 2 11.72 16.45 -24.78
C ASN A 2 13.06 16.73 -24.09
N THR A 3 13.20 17.88 -23.47
CA THR A 3 14.39 18.19 -22.68
C THR A 3 14.36 17.38 -21.36
N PRO A 4 15.50 17.19 -20.68
CA PRO A 4 15.53 16.60 -19.34
C PRO A 4 14.58 17.32 -18.35
N ALA A 5 14.38 18.64 -18.53
CA ALA A 5 13.46 19.44 -17.74
C ALA A 5 11.98 19.09 -18.00
N ASP A 6 11.59 18.87 -19.27
CA ASP A 6 10.23 18.44 -19.61
C ASP A 6 9.90 17.06 -19.05
N LEU A 7 10.89 16.16 -18.99
CA LEU A 7 10.73 14.83 -18.40
C LEU A 7 10.55 14.91 -16.88
N GLN A 8 11.36 15.73 -16.20
CA GLN A 8 11.21 15.95 -14.76
C GLN A 8 9.86 16.58 -14.41
N ALA A 9 9.39 17.57 -15.18
CA ALA A 9 8.08 18.19 -14.97
C ALA A 9 6.93 17.17 -15.11
N LYS A 10 7.01 16.25 -16.08
CA LYS A 10 6.04 15.15 -16.24
C LYS A 10 6.07 14.18 -15.07
N VAL A 11 7.25 13.80 -14.59
CA VAL A 11 7.39 12.92 -13.42
C VAL A 11 6.82 13.59 -12.17
N ALA A 12 7.09 14.88 -11.96
CA ALA A 12 6.54 15.65 -10.84
C ALA A 12 5.00 15.72 -10.87
N LEU A 13 4.40 15.93 -12.05
CA LEU A 13 2.95 15.93 -12.22
C LEU A 13 2.33 14.57 -11.89
N LEU A 14 2.95 13.48 -12.34
CA LEU A 14 2.49 12.13 -12.03
C LEU A 14 2.64 11.80 -10.54
N ALA A 15 3.74 12.22 -9.91
CA ALA A 15 3.95 12.07 -8.48
C ALA A 15 2.90 12.85 -7.67
N GLN A 16 2.55 14.07 -8.09
CA GLN A 16 1.46 14.83 -7.49
C GLN A 16 0.12 14.09 -7.60
N GLY A 17 -0.22 13.58 -8.79
CA GLY A 17 -1.45 12.80 -8.98
C GLY A 17 -1.46 11.47 -8.20
N PHE A 18 -0.30 10.86 -7.96
CA PHE A 18 -0.18 9.71 -7.06
C PHE A 18 -0.50 10.13 -5.61
N ARG A 19 0.10 11.22 -5.12
CA ARG A 19 -0.13 11.74 -3.77
C ARG A 19 -1.59 12.11 -3.52
N THR A 20 -2.25 12.78 -4.46
CA THR A 20 -3.68 13.14 -4.35
C THR A 20 -4.58 11.91 -4.21
N ARG A 21 -4.17 10.76 -4.77
CA ARG A 21 -4.92 9.49 -4.70
C ARG A 21 -4.54 8.61 -3.51
N LEU A 22 -3.45 8.93 -2.79
CA LEU A 22 -3.03 8.13 -1.63
C LEU A 22 -4.11 8.03 -0.55
N PRO A 23 -4.78 9.11 -0.11
CA PRO A 23 -5.79 9.02 0.95
C PRO A 23 -6.90 8.02 0.60
N ALA A 24 -7.48 8.13 -0.60
CA ALA A 24 -8.53 7.21 -1.07
C ALA A 24 -8.03 5.76 -1.18
N ARG A 25 -6.76 5.54 -1.54
CA ARG A 25 -6.16 4.20 -1.56
C ARG A 25 -6.02 3.62 -0.16
N PHE A 26 -5.62 4.42 0.82
CA PHE A 26 -5.57 3.97 2.22
C PHE A 26 -6.95 3.65 2.77
N GLU A 27 -7.98 4.45 2.44
CA GLU A 27 -9.36 4.13 2.80
C GLU A 27 -9.82 2.79 2.22
N GLN A 28 -9.45 2.48 0.97
CA GLN A 28 -9.74 1.17 0.36
C GLN A 28 -9.01 0.03 1.09
N MET A 29 -7.75 0.23 1.49
CA MET A 29 -6.99 -0.76 2.25
C MET A 29 -7.59 -0.99 3.64
N ASP A 30 -7.98 0.08 4.33
CA ASP A 30 -8.62 0.00 5.65
C ASP A 30 -9.95 -0.78 5.57
N ALA A 31 -10.75 -0.53 4.53
CA ALA A 31 -11.99 -1.25 4.29
C ALA A 31 -11.72 -2.75 4.01
N ALA A 32 -10.75 -3.07 3.15
CA ALA A 32 -10.38 -4.46 2.87
C ALA A 32 -9.85 -5.18 4.12
N TYR A 33 -9.03 -4.51 4.92
CA TYR A 33 -8.52 -5.03 6.18
C TYR A 33 -9.64 -5.27 7.22
N ALA A 34 -10.60 -4.34 7.32
CA ALA A 34 -11.77 -4.53 8.19
C ALA A 34 -12.59 -5.76 7.77
N LEU A 35 -12.73 -6.02 6.47
CA LEU A 35 -13.39 -7.22 5.96
C LEU A 35 -12.63 -8.50 6.33
N CYS A 36 -11.29 -8.51 6.22
CA CYS A 36 -10.47 -9.64 6.70
C CYS A 36 -10.67 -9.92 8.19
N ARG A 37 -10.86 -8.88 9.01
CA ARG A 37 -11.14 -9.04 10.45
C ARG A 37 -12.56 -9.54 10.73
N SER A 38 -13.54 -9.14 9.92
CA SER A 38 -14.93 -9.57 10.12
C SER A 38 -15.19 -10.99 9.65
N ASP A 39 -14.48 -11.42 8.60
CA ASP A 39 -14.59 -12.77 8.04
C ASP A 39 -13.21 -13.29 7.64
N MET A 40 -12.58 -14.02 8.56
CA MET A 40 -11.23 -14.57 8.40
C MET A 40 -11.21 -15.82 7.51
N ALA A 41 -12.38 -16.41 7.22
CA ALA A 41 -12.50 -17.57 6.35
C ALA A 41 -12.59 -17.15 4.87
N GLU A 42 -13.05 -15.93 4.60
CA GLU A 42 -13.20 -15.42 3.24
C GLU A 42 -11.86 -14.93 2.66
N ARG A 43 -11.27 -15.80 1.85
CA ARG A 43 -9.98 -15.58 1.18
C ARG A 43 -9.99 -14.39 0.22
N ALA A 44 -11.15 -14.03 -0.34
CA ALA A 44 -11.27 -12.90 -1.25
C ALA A 44 -10.88 -11.56 -0.60
N HIS A 45 -11.14 -11.40 0.71
CA HIS A 45 -10.77 -10.18 1.44
C HIS A 45 -9.25 -10.02 1.52
N GLY A 46 -8.54 -11.09 1.86
CA GLY A 46 -7.07 -11.11 1.89
C GLY A 46 -6.45 -10.88 0.51
N GLN A 47 -7.05 -11.42 -0.55
CA GLN A 47 -6.61 -11.19 -1.92
C GLN A 47 -6.76 -9.74 -2.36
N GLU A 48 -7.85 -9.08 -1.97
CA GLU A 48 -8.07 -7.68 -2.29
C GLU A 48 -7.06 -6.78 -1.56
N LEU A 49 -6.83 -7.03 -0.27
CA LEU A 49 -5.83 -6.28 0.49
C LEU A 49 -4.42 -6.48 -0.11
N TYR A 50 -4.06 -7.71 -0.47
CA TYR A 50 -2.82 -8.02 -1.19
C TYR A 50 -2.68 -7.20 -2.48
N ARG A 51 -3.72 -7.18 -3.32
CA ARG A 51 -3.72 -6.45 -4.60
C ARG A 51 -3.54 -4.95 -4.41
N LEU A 52 -4.20 -4.37 -3.41
CA LEU A 52 -4.08 -2.94 -3.09
C LEU A 52 -2.66 -2.58 -2.65
N LEU A 53 -2.04 -3.39 -1.78
CA LEU A 53 -0.67 -3.19 -1.32
C LEU A 53 0.36 -3.37 -2.45
N HIS A 54 0.18 -4.39 -3.30
CA HIS A 54 1.00 -4.60 -4.48
C HIS A 54 0.97 -3.38 -5.42
N SER A 55 -0.22 -2.84 -5.68
CA SER A 55 -0.39 -1.64 -6.50
C SER A 55 0.27 -0.40 -5.87
N LEU A 56 0.19 -0.25 -4.54
CA LEU A 56 0.86 0.83 -3.82
C LEU A 56 2.38 0.69 -3.90
N GLY A 57 2.92 -0.51 -3.65
CA GLY A 57 4.35 -0.81 -3.73
C GLY A 57 4.94 -0.49 -5.10
N GLY A 58 4.28 -0.96 -6.17
CA GLY A 58 4.71 -0.70 -7.55
C GLY A 58 4.64 0.78 -7.95
N ALA A 59 3.60 1.49 -7.51
CA ALA A 59 3.46 2.91 -7.79
C ALA A 59 4.47 3.76 -6.99
N ALA A 60 4.67 3.45 -5.71
CA ALA A 60 5.55 4.22 -4.82
C ALA A 60 7.01 4.21 -5.29
N GLY A 61 7.51 3.08 -5.79
CA GLY A 61 8.85 2.99 -6.38
C GLY A 61 9.02 3.86 -7.64
N THR A 62 7.96 4.06 -8.41
CA THR A 62 7.98 4.86 -9.65
C THR A 62 7.97 6.37 -9.36
N PHE A 63 7.34 6.80 -8.27
CA PHE A 63 7.10 8.23 -7.96
C PHE A 63 8.00 8.79 -6.86
N GLY A 64 9.13 8.12 -6.57
CA GLY A 64 10.13 8.60 -5.61
C GLY A 64 9.74 8.39 -4.14
N ALA A 65 8.77 7.54 -3.84
CA ALA A 65 8.36 7.17 -2.49
C ALA A 65 8.88 5.76 -2.12
N ALA A 66 10.18 5.53 -2.30
CA ALA A 66 10.78 4.20 -2.19
C ALA A 66 10.56 3.55 -0.81
N GLU A 67 10.68 4.32 0.28
CA GLU A 67 10.45 3.80 1.64
C GLU A 67 8.99 3.39 1.86
N LEU A 68 8.04 4.17 1.33
CA LEU A 68 6.62 3.82 1.36
C LEU A 68 6.36 2.52 0.58
N GLY A 69 6.99 2.38 -0.58
CA GLY A 69 6.87 1.16 -1.40
C GLY A 69 7.46 -0.07 -0.72
N LEU A 70 8.61 0.07 -0.07
CA LEU A 70 9.23 -1.00 0.71
C LEU A 70 8.36 -1.41 1.91
N ALA A 71 7.79 -0.43 2.62
CA ALA A 71 6.87 -0.71 3.71
C ALA A 71 5.61 -1.44 3.23
N ALA A 72 4.99 -0.99 2.14
CA ALA A 72 3.83 -1.67 1.54
C ALA A 72 4.17 -3.12 1.13
N ARG A 73 5.36 -3.34 0.56
CA ARG A 73 5.82 -4.66 0.15
C ARG A 73 6.05 -5.62 1.34
N ARG A 74 6.49 -5.12 2.49
CA ARG A 74 6.61 -5.97 3.71
C ARG A 74 5.25 -6.52 4.13
N ILE A 75 4.22 -5.69 4.11
CA ILE A 75 2.84 -6.10 4.43
C ILE A 75 2.31 -7.06 3.36
N GLU A 76 2.58 -6.77 2.08
CA GLU A 76 2.23 -7.64 0.95
C GLU A 76 2.76 -9.07 1.13
N GLU A 77 4.04 -9.22 1.48
CA GLU A 77 4.62 -10.56 1.69
C GLU A 77 4.04 -11.27 2.91
N LYS A 78 3.69 -10.56 3.99
CA LYS A 78 2.95 -11.15 5.12
C LYS A 78 1.63 -11.74 4.63
N ILE A 79 0.78 -10.91 4.03
CA ILE A 79 -0.53 -11.33 3.52
C ILE A 79 -0.42 -12.50 2.53
N LYS A 80 0.59 -12.49 1.66
CA LYS A 80 0.85 -13.58 0.73
C LYS A 80 1.14 -14.91 1.45
N THR A 81 1.91 -14.88 2.54
CA THR A 81 2.13 -16.05 3.40
C THR A 81 0.82 -16.51 4.04
N GLN A 82 0.04 -15.60 4.64
CA GLN A 82 -1.26 -15.94 5.22
C GLN A 82 -2.23 -16.54 4.18
N LEU A 83 -2.23 -16.02 2.95
CA LEU A 83 -2.97 -16.62 1.84
C LEU A 83 -2.43 -18.02 1.53
N ALA A 84 -1.12 -18.20 1.36
CA ALA A 84 -0.55 -19.50 1.00
C ALA A 84 -0.83 -20.59 2.05
N GLU A 85 -0.69 -20.25 3.32
CA GLU A 85 -0.85 -21.16 4.46
C GLU A 85 -2.30 -21.28 4.94
N ASN A 86 -3.17 -20.36 4.48
CA ASN A 86 -4.55 -20.20 4.95
C ASN A 86 -4.64 -20.00 6.48
N ASP A 87 -3.64 -19.30 7.04
CA ASP A 87 -3.46 -19.07 8.48
C ASP A 87 -3.84 -17.64 8.87
N TRP A 88 -5.14 -17.35 8.83
CA TRP A 88 -5.69 -16.05 9.22
C TRP A 88 -6.09 -16.09 10.69
N THR A 89 -5.17 -15.67 11.56
CA THR A 89 -5.39 -15.54 13.01
C THR A 89 -5.56 -14.07 13.40
N ILE A 90 -6.14 -13.83 14.59
CA ILE A 90 -6.30 -12.48 15.12
C ILE A 90 -4.93 -11.83 15.33
N GLU A 91 -3.94 -12.61 15.77
CA GLU A 91 -2.56 -12.15 15.96
C GLU A 91 -1.91 -11.70 14.65
N ASN A 92 -2.02 -12.50 13.58
CA ASN A 92 -1.52 -12.13 12.26
C ASN A 92 -2.21 -10.88 11.71
N LEU A 93 -3.53 -10.75 11.95
CA LEU A 93 -4.27 -9.56 11.57
C LEU A 93 -3.88 -8.33 12.39
N ASP A 94 -3.67 -8.45 13.70
CA ASP A 94 -3.22 -7.35 14.54
C ASP A 94 -1.84 -6.83 14.09
N ASP A 95 -0.91 -7.73 13.76
CA ASP A 95 0.41 -7.39 13.20
C ASP A 95 0.30 -6.67 11.84
N ILE A 96 -0.54 -7.16 10.92
CA ILE A 96 -0.83 -6.49 9.64
C ILE A 96 -1.43 -5.09 9.89
N GLY A 97 -2.34 -4.96 10.87
CA GLY A 97 -2.98 -3.69 11.22
C GLY A 97 -2.00 -2.67 11.77
N ALA A 98 -1.07 -3.10 12.61
CA ALA A 98 0.00 -2.24 13.14
C ALA A 98 0.91 -1.72 12.01
N ASP A 99 1.30 -2.59 11.07
CA ASP A 99 2.10 -2.18 9.92
C ASP A 99 1.33 -1.24 8.98
N MET A 100 0.03 -1.46 8.76
CA MET A 100 -0.81 -0.56 7.97
C MET A 100 -0.91 0.83 8.60
N ALA A 101 -1.06 0.90 9.92
CA ALA A 101 -1.05 2.17 10.64
C ALA A 101 0.30 2.90 10.49
N ALA A 102 1.42 2.18 10.61
CA ALA A 102 2.75 2.73 10.38
C ALA A 102 2.93 3.23 8.93
N LEU A 103 2.48 2.45 7.95
CA LEU A 103 2.52 2.81 6.53
C LEU A 103 1.75 4.11 6.24
N ARG A 104 0.59 4.29 6.87
CA ARG A 104 -0.21 5.53 6.75
C ARG A 104 0.52 6.73 7.34
N LEU A 105 1.14 6.59 8.51
CA LEU A 105 1.93 7.65 9.13
C LEU A 105 3.12 8.07 8.25
N MET A 106 3.79 7.11 7.59
CA MET A 106 4.85 7.39 6.62
C MET A 106 4.31 8.20 5.42
N ALA A 107 3.15 7.83 4.89
CA ALA A 107 2.54 8.53 3.77
C ALA A 107 2.18 9.99 4.11
N LEU A 108 1.76 10.26 5.34
CA LEU A 108 1.47 11.62 5.84
C LEU A 108 2.74 12.44 6.10
N SER A 109 3.84 11.76 6.44
CA SER A 109 5.11 12.40 6.82
C SER A 109 6.06 12.63 5.64
N THR A 110 5.75 12.11 4.45
CA THR A 110 6.59 12.28 3.26
C THR A 110 6.45 13.72 2.74
N PRO A 111 7.45 14.62 2.91
CA PRO A 111 7.30 16.01 2.53
C PRO A 111 7.31 16.17 1.01
N ALA A 112 6.64 17.22 0.54
CA ALA A 112 6.72 17.67 -0.85
C ALA A 112 8.14 18.19 -1.13
N ALA A 113 9.03 17.31 -1.54
CA ALA A 113 10.23 17.71 -2.28
C ALA A 113 9.83 18.25 -3.66
#